data_AF-A0A1I6NS95-F1
#
_entry.id   AF-A0A1I6NS95-F1
#
_cell.length_a   1.000
_cell.length_b   1.000
_cell.length_c   1.000
_cell.angle_alpha   90.00
_cell.angle_beta   90.00
_cell.angle_gamma   90.00
#
_symmetry.space_group_name_H-M   'P 1'
#
loop_
_entity.id
_entity.type
_entity.pdbx_description
1 polymer ?
#
loop_
_entity_poly.entity_id
_entity_poly.type
_entity_poly.pdbx_seq_one_letter_code
_entity_poly.pdbx_strand_id
1 'polypeptide(L)'
;MSKTRNIIADAEKYINKHNVPCTVEELFIEFERKYRLHIEFEAYLKQENINSKLEKMRRDKRLLEKRKLFAEWYFVKNQATQSVKKSFINISEMVFASTKTVQNDILKETTD
;
A
#
# COMPACT_ATOMS: atom_id res chain seq x y z
N MET A 1 -22.22 9.77 -34.32
CA MET A 1 -22.67 10.98 -33.61
C MET A 1 -22.66 10.68 -32.12
N SER A 2 -21.81 11.36 -31.35
CA SER A 2 -21.81 11.26 -29.88
C SER A 2 -23.09 11.90 -29.35
N LYS A 3 -23.92 11.15 -28.61
CA LYS A 3 -25.11 11.74 -27.95
C LYS A 3 -24.60 12.76 -26.95
N THR A 4 -24.95 14.04 -27.14
CA THR A 4 -24.69 15.09 -26.15
C THR A 4 -25.38 14.68 -24.84
N ARG A 5 -24.59 14.38 -23.83
CA ARG A 5 -25.08 13.90 -22.53
C ARG A 5 -25.77 15.07 -21.82
N ASN A 6 -27.03 14.92 -21.46
CA ASN A 6 -27.75 15.94 -20.70
C ASN A 6 -27.51 15.70 -19.20
N ILE A 7 -26.52 16.40 -18.65
CA ILE A 7 -26.08 16.22 -17.27
C ILE A 7 -27.14 16.61 -16.24
N ILE A 8 -28.04 17.55 -16.60
CA ILE A 8 -29.17 17.95 -15.76
C ILE A 8 -30.15 16.79 -15.63
N ALA A 9 -30.54 16.18 -16.75
CA ALA A 9 -31.43 15.03 -16.75
C ALA A 9 -30.83 13.82 -16.00
N ASP A 10 -29.52 13.63 -16.09
CA ASP A 10 -28.81 12.59 -15.33
C ASP A 10 -28.81 12.88 -13.82
N ALA A 11 -28.66 14.15 -13.42
CA ALA A 11 -28.72 14.58 -12.02
C ALA A 11 -30.14 14.46 -11.43
N GLU A 12 -31.17 14.87 -12.17
CA GLU A 12 -32.57 14.67 -11.78
C GLU A 12 -32.89 13.19 -11.60
N LYS A 13 -32.43 12.34 -12.54
CA LYS A 13 -32.59 10.89 -12.45
C LYS A 13 -31.88 10.33 -11.22
N TYR A 14 -30.70 10.83 -10.88
CA TYR A 14 -29.97 10.43 -9.67
C TYR A 14 -30.73 10.82 -8.40
N ILE A 15 -31.19 12.06 -8.30
CA ILE A 15 -31.99 12.58 -7.18
C ILE A 15 -33.24 11.72 -6.97
N ASN A 16 -34.00 11.49 -8.03
CA ASN A 16 -35.23 10.70 -7.97
C ASN A 16 -34.98 9.22 -7.64
N LYS A 17 -33.91 8.63 -8.21
CA LYS A 17 -33.57 7.22 -7.95
C LYS A 17 -33.13 6.98 -6.51
N HIS A 18 -32.43 7.94 -5.91
CA HIS A 18 -31.83 7.80 -4.58
C HIS A 18 -32.57 8.58 -3.49
N ASN A 19 -33.71 9.20 -3.81
CA ASN A 19 -34.51 10.04 -2.91
C ASN A 19 -33.65 11.08 -2.17
N VAL A 20 -32.76 11.76 -2.90
CA VAL A 20 -31.90 12.80 -2.32
C VAL A 20 -32.73 14.06 -2.14
N PRO A 21 -32.87 14.61 -0.90
CA PRO A 21 -33.71 15.77 -0.65
C PRO A 21 -32.97 17.08 -0.99
N CYS A 22 -32.57 17.26 -2.25
CA CYS A 22 -31.91 18.47 -2.73
C CYS A 22 -32.27 18.77 -4.19
N THR A 23 -32.04 19.99 -4.63
CA THR A 23 -32.14 20.35 -6.05
C THR A 23 -30.91 19.88 -6.83
N VAL A 24 -31.00 19.95 -8.16
CA VAL A 24 -29.88 19.64 -9.05
C VAL A 24 -28.72 20.61 -8.83
N GLU A 25 -29.02 21.90 -8.64
CA GLU A 25 -28.01 22.94 -8.37
C GLU A 25 -27.30 22.68 -7.04
N GLU A 26 -28.05 22.37 -5.98
CA GLU A 26 -27.50 22.01 -4.67
C GLU A 26 -26.60 20.77 -4.76
N LEU A 27 -27.02 19.76 -5.53
CA LEU A 27 -26.23 18.56 -5.77
C LEU A 27 -24.90 18.89 -6.44
N PHE A 28 -24.88 19.78 -7.44
CA PHE A 28 -23.65 20.20 -8.11
C PHE A 28 -22.72 21.02 -7.21
N ILE A 29 -23.28 21.92 -6.39
CA ILE A 29 -22.50 22.69 -5.42
C ILE A 29 -21.84 21.75 -4.40
N GLU A 30 -22.59 20.78 -3.87
CA GLU A 30 -22.07 19.76 -2.97
C GLU A 30 -20.99 18.89 -3.63
N PHE A 31 -21.22 18.51 -4.89
CA PHE A 31 -20.23 17.76 -5.66
C PHE A 31 -18.94 18.57 -5.84
N GLU A 32 -19.02 19.83 -6.23
CA GLU A 32 -17.85 20.69 -6.41
C GLU A 32 -17.06 20.85 -5.11
N ARG A 33 -17.76 21.05 -3.98
CA ARG A 33 -17.12 21.12 -2.66
C ARG A 33 -16.38 19.83 -2.33
N LYS A 34 -17.00 18.68 -2.52
CA LYS A 34 -16.37 17.37 -2.27
C LYS A 34 -15.19 17.12 -3.22
N TYR A 35 -15.30 17.55 -4.47
CA TYR A 35 -14.23 17.43 -5.45
C TYR A 35 -13.00 18.26 -5.05
N ARG A 36 -13.18 19.49 -4.56
CA ARG A 36 -12.08 20.32 -4.05
C ARG A 36 -11.39 19.68 -2.84
N LEU A 37 -12.16 19.16 -1.88
CA LEU A 37 -11.60 18.43 -0.73
C LEU A 37 -10.82 17.19 -1.16
N HIS A 38 -11.28 16.49 -2.21
CA HIS A 38 -10.55 15.35 -2.75
C HIS A 38 -9.19 15.76 -3.33
N ILE A 39 -9.14 16.87 -4.08
CA ILE A 39 -7.87 17.42 -4.61
C ILE A 39 -6.91 17.76 -3.46
N GLU A 40 -7.39 18.43 -2.41
CA GLU A 40 -6.56 18.78 -1.25
C GLU A 40 -6.03 17.52 -0.54
N PHE A 41 -6.88 16.49 -0.39
CA PHE A 41 -6.48 15.22 0.18
C PHE A 41 -5.41 14.51 -0.67
N GLU A 42 -5.56 14.49 -2.00
CA GLU A 42 -4.53 13.93 -2.89
C GLU A 42 -3.21 14.69 -2.81
N ALA A 43 -3.26 16.02 -2.71
CA ALA A 43 -2.08 16.85 -2.53
C ALA A 43 -1.37 16.52 -1.20
N TYR A 44 -2.13 16.37 -0.11
CA TYR A 44 -1.60 15.95 1.20
C TYR A 44 -0.94 14.57 1.13
N LEU A 45 -1.60 13.56 0.53
CA LEU A 45 -1.04 12.22 0.37
C LEU A 45 0.30 12.23 -0.38
N LYS A 46 0.42 13.12 -1.39
CA LYS A 46 1.64 13.30 -2.18
C LYS A 46 2.73 14.01 -1.38
N GLN A 47 2.39 15.08 -0.66
CA GLN A 47 3.32 15.83 0.19
C GLN A 47 3.92 14.95 1.30
N GLU A 48 3.07 14.17 1.97
CA GLU A 48 3.50 13.27 3.06
C GLU A 48 4.17 11.98 2.58
N ASN A 49 4.30 11.82 1.25
CA ASN A 49 4.83 10.63 0.60
C ASN A 49 4.13 9.32 1.06
N ILE A 50 2.85 9.38 1.45
CA ILE A 50 2.12 8.25 2.04
C ILE A 50 2.00 7.10 1.05
N ASN A 51 1.66 7.40 -0.22
CA ASN A 51 1.56 6.38 -1.26
C ASN A 51 2.92 5.70 -1.53
N SER A 52 4.01 6.47 -1.48
CA SER A 52 5.37 5.94 -1.64
C SER A 52 5.75 5.02 -0.47
N LYS A 53 5.44 5.44 0.77
CA LYS A 53 5.65 4.62 1.99
C LYS A 53 4.85 3.31 1.93
N LEU A 54 3.59 3.37 1.50
CA LEU A 54 2.74 2.19 1.36
C LEU A 54 3.27 1.21 0.30
N GLU A 55 3.71 1.71 -0.85
CA GLU A 55 4.32 0.88 -1.89
C GLU A 55 5.65 0.27 -1.44
N LYS A 56 6.45 1.01 -0.64
CA LYS A 56 7.66 0.46 -0.01
C LYS A 56 7.31 -0.70 0.93
N MET A 57 6.36 -0.51 1.85
CA MET A 57 5.91 -1.57 2.76
C MET A 57 5.40 -2.81 2.01
N ARG A 58 4.66 -2.63 0.91
CA ARG A 58 4.20 -3.75 0.06
C ARG A 58 5.37 -4.51 -0.57
N ARG A 59 6.39 -3.81 -1.06
CA ARG A 59 7.61 -4.43 -1.60
C ARG A 59 8.38 -5.18 -0.52
N ASP A 60 8.56 -4.57 0.65
CA ASP A 60 9.27 -5.17 1.78
C ASP A 60 8.57 -6.44 2.26
N LYS A 61 7.23 -6.42 2.35
CA LYS A 61 6.42 -7.62 2.65
C LYS A 61 6.67 -8.75 1.63
N ARG A 62 6.59 -8.45 0.34
CA ARG A 62 6.84 -9.46 -0.73
C ARG A 62 8.26 -10.03 -0.67
N LEU A 63 9.25 -9.20 -0.33
CA LEU A 63 10.64 -9.63 -0.20
C LEU A 63 10.80 -10.59 0.99
N LEU A 64 10.18 -10.26 2.13
CA LEU A 64 10.21 -11.10 3.32
C LEU A 64 9.55 -12.47 3.07
N GLU A 65 8.41 -12.50 2.37
CA GLU A 65 7.74 -13.73 1.96
C GLU A 65 8.66 -14.62 1.09
N LYS A 66 9.35 -14.03 0.11
CA LYS A 66 10.32 -14.76 -0.73
C LYS A 66 11.48 -15.32 0.09
N ARG A 67 12.01 -14.55 1.04
CA ARG A 67 13.10 -15.01 1.92
C ARG A 67 12.67 -16.16 2.81
N LYS A 68 11.44 -16.11 3.34
CA LYS A 68 10.86 -17.20 4.14
C LYS A 68 10.76 -18.49 3.30
N LEU A 69 10.22 -18.41 2.08
CA LEU A 69 10.15 -19.56 1.17
C LEU A 69 11.53 -20.13 0.84
N PHE A 70 12.52 -19.27 0.61
CA PHE A 70 13.90 -19.70 0.39
C PHE A 70 14.49 -20.42 1.61
N ALA A 71 14.28 -19.88 2.81
CA ALA A 71 14.76 -20.48 4.05
C ALA A 71 14.12 -21.86 4.32
N GLU A 72 12.82 -21.98 4.07
CA GLU A 72 12.09 -23.26 4.15
C GLU A 72 12.67 -24.29 3.15
N TRP A 73 12.89 -23.88 1.89
CA TRP A 73 13.55 -24.74 0.89
C TRP A 73 14.97 -25.15 1.30
N TYR A 74 15.76 -24.21 1.80
CA TYR A 74 17.14 -24.46 2.24
C TYR A 74 17.18 -25.49 3.38
N PHE A 75 16.26 -25.38 4.35
CA PHE A 75 16.13 -26.34 5.43
C PHE A 75 15.84 -27.74 4.92
N VAL A 76 14.79 -27.89 4.09
CA VAL A 76 14.41 -29.20 3.53
C VAL A 76 15.56 -29.84 2.76
N LYS A 77 16.38 -29.05 2.06
CA LYS A 77 17.54 -29.54 1.31
C LYS A 77 18.74 -29.95 2.18
N ASN A 78 18.93 -29.33 3.34
CA ASN A 78 20.13 -29.52 4.17
C ASN A 78 19.87 -30.22 5.51
N GLN A 79 18.63 -30.61 5.80
CA GLN A 79 18.24 -31.26 7.07
C GLN A 79 18.99 -32.57 7.37
N ALA A 80 19.49 -33.26 6.35
CA ALA A 80 20.23 -34.52 6.50
C ALA A 80 21.74 -34.32 6.72
N THR A 81 22.27 -33.13 6.42
CA THR A 81 23.72 -32.84 6.37
C THR A 81 24.16 -31.80 7.39
N GLN A 82 23.22 -31.13 8.07
CA GLN A 82 23.51 -30.09 9.06
C GLN A 82 22.76 -30.35 10.37
N SER A 83 23.39 -29.95 11.48
CA SER A 83 22.70 -29.99 12.77
C SER A 83 21.60 -28.94 12.82
N VAL A 84 20.49 -29.29 13.48
CA VAL A 84 19.30 -28.44 13.63
C VAL A 84 19.66 -27.03 14.11
N LYS A 85 20.57 -26.89 15.10
CA LYS A 85 21.07 -25.59 15.59
C LYS A 85 21.73 -24.74 14.49
N LYS A 86 22.56 -25.34 13.65
CA LYS A 86 23.25 -24.62 12.56
C LYS A 86 22.27 -24.19 11.48
N SER A 87 21.27 -25.02 11.19
CA SER A 87 20.19 -24.67 10.26
C SER A 87 19.32 -23.53 10.78
N PHE A 88 19.00 -23.48 12.07
CA PHE A 88 18.26 -22.34 12.68
C PHE A 88 19.02 -21.02 12.59
N ILE A 89 20.34 -21.04 12.83
CA ILE A 89 21.19 -19.84 12.69
C ILE A 89 21.17 -19.36 11.23
N ASN A 90 21.43 -20.25 10.27
CA ASN A 90 21.42 -19.91 8.85
C ASN A 90 20.06 -19.38 8.38
N ILE A 91 18.95 -19.97 8.84
CA ILE A 91 17.59 -19.50 8.54
C ILE A 91 17.37 -18.09 9.09
N SER A 92 17.80 -17.82 10.34
CA SER A 92 17.67 -16.49 10.92
C SER A 92 18.44 -15.44 10.13
N GLU A 93 19.67 -15.73 9.69
CA GLU A 93 20.47 -14.83 8.84
C GLU A 93 19.86 -14.65 7.44
N MET A 94 19.29 -15.71 6.85
CA MET A 94 18.66 -15.66 5.53
C MET A 94 17.32 -14.90 5.53
N VAL A 95 16.54 -15.00 6.62
CA VAL A 95 15.25 -14.31 6.76
C VAL A 95 15.44 -12.84 7.16
N PHE A 96 16.32 -12.57 8.12
CA PHE A 96 16.48 -11.26 8.77
C PHE A 96 17.61 -10.37 8.20
N ALA A 97 18.21 -10.79 7.06
CA ALA A 97 19.22 -10.09 6.28
C ALA A 97 20.67 -10.39 6.67
N SER A 98 21.55 -10.35 5.67
CA SER A 98 22.98 -10.54 5.87
C SER A 98 23.50 -9.58 6.94
N THR A 99 24.55 -9.99 7.64
CA THR A 99 25.19 -9.23 8.73
C THR A 99 25.40 -7.74 8.41
N LYS A 100 25.62 -7.39 7.13
CA LYS A 100 25.77 -6.01 6.63
C LYS A 100 24.49 -5.17 6.72
N THR A 101 23.32 -5.75 6.51
CA THR A 101 22.04 -5.04 6.59
C THR A 101 21.64 -4.79 8.04
N VAL A 102 21.86 -5.78 8.92
CA VAL A 102 21.67 -5.63 10.37
C VAL A 102 22.60 -4.57 10.95
N GLN A 103 23.87 -4.52 10.52
CA GLN A 103 24.81 -3.47 10.91
C GLN A 103 24.33 -2.07 10.52
N ASN A 104 23.82 -1.89 9.30
CA ASN A 104 23.36 -0.58 8.84
C ASN A 104 22.10 -0.11 9.56
N ASP A 105 21.20 -1.01 9.94
CA ASP A 105 19.97 -0.65 10.66
C ASP A 105 20.28 -0.30 12.13
N ILE A 106 21.17 -1.02 12.80
CA ILE A 106 21.59 -0.72 14.19
C ILE A 106 22.41 0.59 14.24
N LEU A 107 23.33 0.80 13.29
CA LEU A 107 24.19 1.99 13.30
C LEU A 107 23.41 3.28 12.97
N LYS A 108 22.40 3.20 12.11
CA LYS A 108 21.53 4.35 11.81
C LYS A 108 20.69 4.80 13.00
N GLU A 109 20.22 3.89 13.85
CA GLU A 109 19.50 4.25 15.08
C GLU A 109 20.40 4.90 16.15
N THR A 110 21.73 4.80 16.02
CA THR A 110 22.70 5.41 16.93
C THR A 110 23.32 6.72 16.43
N THR A 111 22.96 7.20 15.24
CA THR A 111 23.54 8.44 14.67
C THR A 111 22.52 9.54 14.32
N ASP A 112 21.28 9.43 14.80
CA ASP A 112 20.34 10.56 14.95
C ASP A 112 20.17 10.92 16.43
#